data_AF-A0A812YQB3-F1
#
_entry.id   AF-A0A812YQB3-F1
#
_cell.length_a   1.000
_cell.length_b   1.000
_cell.length_c   1.000
_cell.angle_alpha   90.00
_cell.angle_beta   90.00
_cell.angle_gamma   90.00
#
_symmetry.space_group_name_H-M   'P 1'
#
loop_
_entity.id
_entity.type
_entity.pdbx_description
1 polymer ?
#
loop_
_entity_poly.entity_id
_entity_poly.type
_entity_poly.pdbx_seq_one_letter_code
_entity_poly.pdbx_strand_id
1 'polypeptide(L)'
;MPPAPSADFSKLPQEGVWHVLEPPCSLATTPNGDYRAYSHLNSKLAFKAAMTPRAKIIEDLLGPIQPQCKFCDRHRGYAEHLGADKHWRALYPQYTGEGVVIAGVRPLAWNKWRVAAGFVRINELDGTIEIARGSRDPDLTDSPAEPTPAQATPDPWVNYSGLHQPHPQSMQPAAFPSQPPHGQPPLDRWANSSGVQHQPCQQPQSLHPPQPSQMQHQHQHQHQHQHQHQHQHQQQQQAHPAGFPTAYSPAPPALDPNSSASGVHQAYQQQQSLHPTKPAQPAAFPAEPPSAQPTLDPWAISAGVPQPYHQPQSLQPQQPQQLPPPWQQ
;
A
#
# COMPACT_ATOMS: atom_id res chain seq x y z
N MET A 1 13.61 7.90 14.44
CA MET A 1 13.05 6.91 13.50
C MET A 1 14.20 6.37 12.67
N PRO A 2 14.31 5.05 12.46
CA PRO A 2 15.33 4.50 11.57
C PRO A 2 15.18 5.09 10.16
N PRO A 3 16.28 5.25 9.39
CA PRO A 3 16.20 5.70 8.01
C PRO A 3 15.32 4.75 7.20
N ALA A 4 14.55 5.31 6.25
CA ALA A 4 13.74 4.50 5.36
C ALA A 4 14.63 3.51 4.61
N PRO A 5 14.20 2.26 4.42
CA PRO A 5 14.97 1.28 3.67
C PRO A 5 15.23 1.83 2.26
N SER A 6 16.49 2.04 1.90
CA SER A 6 16.84 2.41 0.52
C SER A 6 16.54 1.22 -0.37
N ALA A 7 15.56 1.32 -1.26
CA ALA A 7 15.28 0.27 -2.24
C ALA A 7 16.43 0.18 -3.24
N ASP A 8 17.31 -0.78 -3.03
CA ASP A 8 18.38 -1.09 -3.96
C ASP A 8 17.87 -2.12 -4.99
N PHE A 9 17.32 -1.62 -6.10
CA PHE A 9 16.82 -2.46 -7.20
C PHE A 9 17.87 -3.46 -7.70
N SER A 10 19.15 -3.12 -7.61
CA SER A 10 20.29 -3.96 -8.01
C SER A 10 20.38 -5.24 -7.19
N LYS A 11 19.92 -5.22 -5.93
CA LYS A 11 19.93 -6.37 -5.01
C LYS A 11 18.74 -7.31 -5.18
N LEU A 12 17.77 -6.97 -6.03
CA LEU A 12 16.63 -7.86 -6.27
C LEU A 12 17.09 -9.14 -7.00
N PRO A 13 16.64 -10.32 -6.54
CA PRO A 13 17.17 -11.59 -7.03
C PRO A 13 16.76 -11.88 -8.49
N GLN A 14 15.59 -11.38 -8.93
CA GLN A 14 15.05 -11.69 -10.25
C GLN A 14 14.46 -10.44 -10.93
N GLU A 15 14.68 -10.32 -12.24
CA GLU A 15 14.06 -9.27 -13.07
C GLU A 15 12.64 -9.65 -13.45
N GLY A 16 11.77 -8.63 -13.57
CA GLY A 16 10.37 -8.84 -13.95
C GLY A 16 9.55 -9.58 -12.90
N VAL A 17 10.00 -9.65 -11.64
CA VAL A 17 9.26 -10.23 -10.52
C VAL A 17 9.04 -9.17 -9.46
N TRP A 18 7.80 -9.10 -8.94
CA TRP A 18 7.47 -8.25 -7.81
C TRP A 18 8.06 -8.79 -6.52
N HIS A 19 8.83 -7.94 -5.84
CA HIS A 19 9.38 -8.18 -4.51
C HIS A 19 8.73 -7.24 -3.51
N VAL A 20 8.27 -7.80 -2.38
CA VAL A 20 7.69 -7.02 -1.28
C VAL A 20 8.79 -6.23 -0.59
N LEU A 21 8.74 -4.90 -0.74
CA LEU A 21 9.60 -3.98 -0.02
C LEU A 21 9.03 -3.70 1.37
N GLU A 22 7.72 -3.46 1.45
CA GLU A 22 7.00 -3.26 2.70
C GLU A 22 5.76 -4.15 2.75
N PRO A 23 5.59 -4.95 3.81
CA PRO A 23 4.41 -5.80 3.97
C PRO A 23 3.14 -4.96 4.25
N PRO A 24 1.95 -5.58 4.16
CA PRO A 24 0.70 -4.95 4.52
C PRO A 24 0.74 -4.29 5.92
N CYS A 25 0.06 -3.16 6.08
CA CYS A 25 -0.06 -2.42 7.34
C CYS A 25 -0.68 -3.25 8.48
N SER A 26 -1.53 -4.22 8.15
CA SER A 26 -1.99 -5.24 9.09
C SER A 26 -2.34 -6.53 8.35
N LEU A 27 -2.28 -7.65 9.08
CA LEU A 27 -2.84 -8.91 8.62
C LEU A 27 -4.33 -8.99 8.93
N ALA A 28 -5.06 -9.79 8.15
CA ALA A 28 -6.45 -10.11 8.45
C ALA A 28 -6.55 -10.94 9.73
N THR A 29 -7.41 -10.54 10.67
CA THR A 29 -7.76 -11.34 11.84
C THR A 29 -8.75 -12.46 11.51
N THR A 30 -9.43 -12.36 10.37
CA THR A 30 -10.43 -13.32 9.92
C THR A 30 -10.25 -13.60 8.42
N PRO A 31 -10.13 -14.86 8.00
CA PRO A 31 -10.08 -15.21 6.58
C PRO A 31 -11.32 -14.70 5.85
N ASN A 32 -11.13 -14.10 4.66
CA ASN A 32 -12.19 -13.46 3.89
C ASN A 32 -12.98 -12.38 4.67
N GLY A 33 -12.36 -11.79 5.70
CA GLY A 33 -12.96 -10.71 6.44
C GLY A 33 -13.16 -9.45 5.60
N ASP A 34 -14.11 -8.64 6.03
CA ASP A 34 -14.28 -7.28 5.55
C ASP A 34 -13.22 -6.35 6.19
N TYR A 35 -13.44 -5.03 6.05
CA TYR A 35 -12.55 -4.03 6.61
C TYR A 35 -12.29 -4.19 8.11
N ARG A 36 -13.23 -4.79 8.88
CA ARG A 36 -13.11 -4.97 10.33
C ARG A 36 -12.02 -5.96 10.71
N ALA A 37 -11.64 -6.84 9.78
CA ALA A 37 -10.57 -7.80 9.98
C ALA A 37 -9.17 -7.16 9.90
N TYR A 38 -9.06 -5.87 9.56
CA TYR A 38 -7.79 -5.18 9.37
C TYR A 38 -7.71 -3.97 10.30
N SER A 39 -6.78 -4.00 11.25
CA SER A 39 -6.70 -2.97 12.31
C SER A 39 -6.54 -1.54 11.76
N HIS A 40 -5.83 -1.37 10.64
CA HIS A 40 -5.66 -0.07 10.01
C HIS A 40 -6.90 0.43 9.25
N LEU A 41 -7.83 -0.46 8.87
CA LEU A 41 -9.10 -0.09 8.23
C LEU A 41 -10.24 0.13 9.23
N ASN A 42 -10.03 -0.16 10.52
CA ASN A 42 -11.10 -0.02 11.52
C ASN A 42 -11.50 1.43 11.79
N SER A 43 -10.64 2.38 11.48
CA SER A 43 -10.95 3.80 11.59
C SER A 43 -10.10 4.64 10.64
N LYS A 44 -10.64 5.79 10.24
CA LYS A 44 -9.89 6.80 9.49
C LYS A 44 -8.57 7.21 10.17
N LEU A 45 -8.56 7.33 11.51
CA LEU A 45 -7.35 7.71 12.25
C LEU A 45 -6.28 6.63 12.13
N ALA A 46 -6.66 5.36 12.31
CA ALA A 46 -5.77 4.22 12.14
C ALA A 46 -5.24 4.12 10.69
N PHE A 47 -6.11 4.33 9.71
CA PHE A 47 -5.73 4.34 8.30
C PHE A 47 -4.72 5.44 8.01
N LYS A 48 -4.99 6.69 8.43
CA LYS A 48 -4.06 7.80 8.27
C LYS A 48 -2.71 7.50 8.89
N ALA A 49 -2.71 7.00 10.13
CA ALA A 49 -1.48 6.69 10.87
C ALA A 49 -0.65 5.61 10.17
N ALA A 50 -1.30 4.60 9.60
CA ALA A 50 -0.64 3.50 8.89
C ALA A 50 -0.18 3.88 7.47
N MET A 51 -1.00 4.60 6.71
CA MET A 51 -0.76 4.87 5.28
C MET A 51 0.16 6.07 5.03
N THR A 52 0.18 7.08 5.91
CA THR A 52 1.03 8.27 5.72
C THR A 52 2.52 7.91 5.63
N PRO A 53 3.08 7.04 6.52
CA PRO A 53 4.46 6.59 6.37
C PRO A 53 4.71 5.82 5.07
N ARG A 54 3.76 4.96 4.64
CA ARG A 54 3.87 4.21 3.37
C ARG A 54 3.94 5.13 2.16
N ALA A 55 3.11 6.16 2.15
CA ALA A 55 3.09 7.13 1.06
C ALA A 55 4.38 7.96 0.97
N LYS A 56 5.03 8.26 2.10
CA LYS A 56 6.36 8.91 2.09
C LYS A 56 7.43 8.03 1.45
N ILE A 57 7.43 6.72 1.75
CA ILE A 57 8.33 5.77 1.09
C ILE A 57 8.14 5.82 -0.43
N ILE A 58 6.89 5.89 -0.90
CA ILE A 58 6.61 6.03 -2.34
C ILE A 58 7.16 7.35 -2.91
N GLU A 59 6.95 8.48 -2.25
CA GLU A 59 7.52 9.76 -2.69
C GLU A 59 9.04 9.71 -2.79
N ASP A 60 9.71 9.14 -1.78
CA ASP A 60 11.17 8.98 -1.75
C ASP A 60 11.67 8.07 -2.88
N LEU A 61 10.97 6.96 -3.17
CA LEU A 61 11.32 6.02 -4.23
C LEU A 61 11.11 6.59 -5.65
N LEU A 62 10.10 7.43 -5.81
CA LEU A 62 9.76 8.03 -7.11
C LEU A 62 10.64 9.25 -7.44
N GLY A 63 11.22 9.90 -6.42
CA GLY A 63 12.10 11.05 -6.58
C GLY A 63 11.40 12.18 -7.35
N PRO A 64 11.83 12.53 -8.58
CA PRO A 64 11.21 13.60 -9.36
C PRO A 64 9.84 13.22 -9.97
N ILE A 65 9.46 11.94 -9.98
CA ILE A 65 8.18 11.50 -10.55
C ILE A 65 7.08 11.83 -9.54
N GLN A 66 6.08 12.62 -9.97
CA GLN A 66 4.95 12.97 -9.11
C GLN A 66 3.94 11.81 -9.05
N PRO A 67 3.78 11.11 -7.90
CA PRO A 67 2.77 10.08 -7.75
C PRO A 67 1.35 10.63 -7.95
N GLN A 68 0.57 9.93 -8.77
CA GLN A 68 -0.85 10.21 -9.03
C GLN A 68 -1.70 9.16 -8.34
N CYS A 69 -2.78 9.53 -7.65
CA CYS A 69 -3.71 8.58 -7.06
C CYS A 69 -4.81 8.25 -8.07
N LYS A 70 -5.07 6.96 -8.32
CA LYS A 70 -6.11 6.55 -9.27
C LYS A 70 -7.54 6.65 -8.73
N PHE A 71 -7.70 6.84 -7.42
CA PHE A 71 -9.00 6.94 -6.74
C PHE A 71 -9.45 8.38 -6.55
N CYS A 72 -8.61 9.37 -6.84
CA CYS A 72 -8.84 10.75 -6.49
C CYS A 72 -8.35 11.71 -7.57
N ASP A 73 -9.22 12.61 -8.03
CA ASP A 73 -8.91 13.50 -9.18
C ASP A 73 -7.86 14.59 -8.89
N ARG A 74 -7.65 14.97 -7.63
CA ARG A 74 -6.77 16.07 -7.23
C ARG A 74 -6.17 15.85 -5.86
N HIS A 75 -4.86 16.04 -5.75
CA HIS A 75 -4.12 16.01 -4.49
C HIS A 75 -2.96 17.00 -4.48
N ARG A 76 -2.48 17.34 -3.27
CA ARG A 76 -1.29 18.17 -3.05
C ARG A 76 -0.30 17.32 -2.26
N GLY A 77 0.61 16.67 -2.98
CA GLY A 77 1.48 15.66 -2.39
C GLY A 77 0.75 14.35 -2.13
N TYR A 78 1.45 13.24 -2.27
CA TYR A 78 0.87 11.91 -2.15
C TYR A 78 0.87 11.41 -0.70
N ALA A 79 1.87 11.79 0.10
CA ALA A 79 1.92 11.47 1.53
C ALA A 79 0.78 12.08 2.33
N GLU A 80 0.49 13.36 2.10
CA GLU A 80 -0.65 14.02 2.73
C GLU A 80 -1.98 13.43 2.22
N HIS A 81 -2.03 13.09 0.94
CA HIS A 81 -3.24 12.62 0.28
C HIS A 81 -3.65 11.21 0.66
N LEU A 82 -2.74 10.24 0.62
CA LEU A 82 -3.08 8.82 0.79
C LEU A 82 -3.70 8.58 2.17
N GLY A 83 -3.18 9.23 3.22
CA GLY A 83 -3.77 9.16 4.57
C GLY A 83 -4.95 10.12 4.81
N ALA A 84 -5.39 10.89 3.81
CA ALA A 84 -6.42 11.91 3.99
C ALA A 84 -7.85 11.33 4.08
N ASP A 85 -8.74 12.12 4.68
CA ASP A 85 -10.18 11.79 4.76
C ASP A 85 -10.82 11.56 3.40
N LYS A 86 -10.45 12.40 2.41
CA LYS A 86 -11.04 12.33 1.08
C LYS A 86 -10.68 11.01 0.41
N HIS A 87 -9.45 10.56 0.58
CA HIS A 87 -8.97 9.29 0.04
C HIS A 87 -9.67 8.10 0.73
N TRP A 88 -9.73 8.11 2.07
CA TRP A 88 -10.50 7.13 2.85
C TRP A 88 -11.95 7.00 2.36
N ARG A 89 -12.65 8.12 2.14
CA ARG A 89 -14.03 8.14 1.64
C ARG A 89 -14.17 7.72 0.19
N ALA A 90 -13.13 7.85 -0.63
CA ALA A 90 -13.14 7.36 -2.01
C ALA A 90 -12.98 5.83 -2.04
N LEU A 91 -12.11 5.27 -1.19
CA LEU A 91 -11.94 3.83 -1.04
C LEU A 91 -13.16 3.16 -0.39
N TYR A 92 -13.72 3.77 0.66
CA TYR A 92 -14.65 3.08 1.56
C TYR A 92 -15.88 2.47 0.88
N PRO A 93 -16.65 3.21 0.06
CA PRO A 93 -17.88 2.68 -0.53
C PRO A 93 -17.65 1.55 -1.54
N GLN A 94 -16.49 1.55 -2.21
CA GLN A 94 -16.21 0.64 -3.32
C GLN A 94 -15.35 -0.56 -2.90
N TYR A 95 -14.49 -0.39 -1.90
CA TYR A 95 -13.45 -1.36 -1.56
C TYR A 95 -13.48 -1.81 -0.10
N THR A 96 -14.12 -1.08 0.83
CA THR A 96 -14.12 -1.44 2.25
C THR A 96 -15.49 -1.29 2.91
N GLY A 97 -16.57 -1.45 2.13
CA GLY A 97 -17.94 -1.44 2.66
C GLY A 97 -18.22 -2.67 3.52
N GLU A 98 -19.27 -2.59 4.33
CA GLU A 98 -19.74 -3.75 5.12
C GLU A 98 -20.08 -4.92 4.20
N GLY A 99 -19.57 -6.11 4.51
CA GLY A 99 -19.73 -7.31 3.69
C GLY A 99 -18.83 -7.41 2.46
N VAL A 100 -18.01 -6.40 2.15
CA VAL A 100 -17.03 -6.48 1.05
C VAL A 100 -15.81 -7.26 1.52
N VAL A 101 -15.57 -8.42 0.91
CA VAL A 101 -14.38 -9.26 1.20
C VAL A 101 -13.13 -8.58 0.65
N ILE A 102 -12.25 -8.11 1.54
CA ILE A 102 -11.05 -7.34 1.18
C ILE A 102 -10.14 -8.12 0.21
N ALA A 103 -10.00 -9.43 0.41
CA ALA A 103 -9.20 -10.29 -0.46
C ALA A 103 -9.63 -10.23 -1.95
N GLY A 104 -10.93 -10.07 -2.22
CA GLY A 104 -11.46 -10.01 -3.58
C GLY A 104 -11.21 -8.67 -4.28
N VAL A 105 -11.12 -7.58 -3.52
CA VAL A 105 -10.94 -6.23 -4.08
C VAL A 105 -9.50 -5.73 -4.00
N ARG A 106 -8.66 -6.34 -3.16
CA ARG A 106 -7.24 -6.01 -3.01
C ARG A 106 -6.48 -5.96 -4.35
N PRO A 107 -6.65 -6.88 -5.32
CA PRO A 107 -5.95 -6.79 -6.61
C PRO A 107 -6.29 -5.54 -7.42
N LEU A 108 -7.46 -4.94 -7.18
CA LEU A 108 -7.92 -3.73 -7.85
C LEU A 108 -7.35 -2.46 -7.20
N ALA A 109 -6.67 -2.56 -6.05
CA ALA A 109 -6.20 -1.41 -5.28
C ALA A 109 -4.74 -1.01 -5.56
N TRP A 110 -4.07 -1.67 -6.50
CA TRP A 110 -2.69 -1.35 -6.86
C TRP A 110 -2.57 -0.09 -7.70
N ASN A 111 -1.67 0.80 -7.29
CA ASN A 111 -1.22 1.92 -8.09
C ASN A 111 0.28 1.76 -8.38
N LYS A 112 0.68 2.03 -9.62
CA LYS A 112 1.95 1.55 -10.20
C LYS A 112 2.63 2.65 -10.99
N TRP A 113 3.95 2.73 -10.86
CA TRP A 113 4.79 3.69 -11.58
C TRP A 113 6.03 3.01 -12.15
N ARG A 114 6.48 3.53 -13.28
CA ARG A 114 7.76 3.20 -13.89
C ARG A 114 8.84 4.12 -13.32
N VAL A 115 9.96 3.54 -12.92
CA VAL A 115 11.18 4.27 -12.52
C VAL A 115 12.36 3.84 -13.40
N ALA A 116 13.49 4.55 -13.31
CA ALA A 116 14.66 4.26 -14.15
C ALA A 116 15.17 2.80 -13.98
N ALA A 117 15.18 2.30 -12.75
CA ALA A 117 15.68 0.96 -12.42
C ALA A 117 14.63 -0.16 -12.52
N GLY A 118 13.35 0.17 -12.78
CA GLY A 118 12.29 -0.81 -12.63
C GLY A 118 10.90 -0.23 -12.45
N PHE A 119 10.13 -0.87 -11.57
CA PHE A 119 8.75 -0.48 -11.25
C PHE A 119 8.55 -0.44 -9.74
N VAL A 120 7.68 0.47 -9.30
CA VAL A 120 7.23 0.60 -7.92
C VAL A 120 5.72 0.54 -7.93
N ARG A 121 5.11 -0.17 -6.98
CA ARG A 121 3.67 -0.11 -6.76
C ARG A 121 3.32 -0.11 -5.28
N ILE A 122 2.21 0.52 -4.95
CA ILE A 122 1.59 0.49 -3.63
C ILE A 122 0.15 0.00 -3.75
N ASN A 123 -0.26 -0.85 -2.83
CA ASN A 123 -1.65 -1.19 -2.66
C ASN A 123 -2.27 -0.12 -1.76
N GLU A 124 -3.11 0.74 -2.32
CA GLU A 124 -3.68 1.86 -1.56
C GLU A 124 -4.70 1.42 -0.50
N LEU A 125 -5.10 0.14 -0.51
CA LEU A 125 -5.98 -0.46 0.49
C LEU A 125 -5.22 -0.88 1.75
N ASP A 126 -4.14 -1.66 1.59
CA ASP A 126 -3.43 -2.27 2.73
C ASP A 126 -2.01 -1.71 2.96
N GLY A 127 -1.53 -0.81 2.11
CA GLY A 127 -0.22 -0.17 2.23
C GLY A 127 0.97 -1.07 1.86
N THR A 128 0.74 -2.25 1.28
CA THR A 128 1.83 -3.08 0.75
C THR A 128 2.58 -2.31 -0.34
N ILE A 129 3.91 -2.30 -0.27
CA ILE A 129 4.77 -1.72 -1.31
C ILE A 129 5.58 -2.84 -1.95
N GLU A 130 5.54 -2.90 -3.27
CA GLU A 130 6.31 -3.85 -4.06
C GLU A 130 7.16 -3.12 -5.10
N ILE A 131 8.33 -3.69 -5.37
CA ILE A 131 9.28 -3.20 -6.36
C ILE A 131 9.70 -4.33 -7.27
N ALA A 132 10.02 -4.01 -8.52
CA ALA A 132 10.54 -4.98 -9.49
C ALA A 132 11.69 -4.35 -10.28
N ARG A 133 12.77 -5.09 -10.52
CA ARG A 133 13.87 -4.67 -11.39
C ARG A 133 13.53 -4.96 -12.85
N GLY A 134 14.03 -4.11 -13.74
CA GLY A 134 14.09 -4.39 -15.17
C GLY A 134 13.23 -3.46 -16.01
N SER A 135 13.35 -3.60 -17.32
CA SER A 135 12.72 -2.68 -18.27
C SER A 135 11.29 -3.07 -18.68
N ARG A 136 10.81 -4.22 -18.22
CA ARG A 136 9.52 -4.79 -18.60
C ARG A 136 8.55 -4.77 -17.43
N ASP A 137 7.31 -4.40 -17.70
CA ASP A 137 6.23 -4.41 -16.70
C ASP A 137 5.97 -5.86 -16.25
N PRO A 138 6.15 -6.19 -14.95
CA PRO A 138 5.94 -7.54 -14.45
C PRO A 138 4.49 -8.03 -14.56
N ASP A 139 3.50 -7.13 -14.62
CA ASP A 139 2.11 -7.51 -14.79
C ASP A 139 1.76 -7.82 -16.26
N LEU A 140 2.62 -7.41 -17.20
CA LEU A 140 2.52 -7.74 -18.62
C LEU A 140 3.36 -8.98 -18.94
N THR A 141 3.32 -10.00 -18.09
CA THR A 141 3.96 -11.29 -18.37
C THR A 141 3.57 -11.66 -19.80
N ASP A 142 4.57 -11.82 -20.68
CA ASP A 142 4.31 -12.36 -22.01
C ASP A 142 3.51 -13.62 -21.74
N SER A 143 2.29 -13.68 -22.31
CA SER A 143 1.58 -14.95 -22.38
C SER A 143 2.63 -15.97 -22.78
N PRO A 144 2.90 -16.97 -21.90
CA PRO A 144 4.09 -17.80 -21.97
C PRO A 144 4.22 -18.20 -23.42
N ALA A 145 5.29 -17.70 -24.08
CA ALA A 145 5.38 -17.62 -25.53
C ALA A 145 4.77 -18.91 -26.08
N GLU A 146 3.59 -18.77 -26.70
CA GLU A 146 2.73 -19.91 -27.04
C GLU A 146 3.66 -20.97 -27.61
N PRO A 147 3.79 -22.14 -26.96
CA PRO A 147 4.88 -23.06 -27.19
C PRO A 147 4.95 -23.24 -28.69
N THR A 148 6.01 -22.71 -29.31
CA THR A 148 6.10 -22.58 -30.75
C THR A 148 5.68 -23.93 -31.30
N PRO A 149 4.54 -24.01 -32.04
CA PRO A 149 3.86 -25.26 -32.29
C PRO A 149 4.93 -26.23 -32.73
N ALA A 150 5.20 -27.23 -31.88
CA ALA A 150 6.33 -28.12 -32.06
C ALA A 150 6.27 -28.53 -33.51
N GLN A 151 7.27 -28.10 -34.30
CA GLN A 151 7.30 -28.38 -35.74
C GLN A 151 6.92 -29.84 -35.84
N ALA A 152 5.74 -30.12 -36.42
CA ALA A 152 5.23 -31.47 -36.48
C ALA A 152 6.36 -32.28 -37.09
N THR A 153 7.04 -33.08 -36.28
CA THR A 153 8.02 -34.02 -36.77
C THR A 153 7.23 -34.82 -37.80
N PRO A 154 7.61 -34.77 -39.09
CA PRO A 154 6.85 -35.45 -40.13
C PRO A 154 6.72 -36.89 -39.68
N ASP A 155 5.48 -37.27 -39.39
CA ASP A 155 5.16 -38.56 -38.83
C ASP A 155 5.65 -39.61 -39.86
N PRO A 156 6.66 -40.44 -39.51
CA PRO A 156 7.34 -41.29 -40.49
C PRO A 156 6.41 -42.37 -41.09
N TRP A 157 5.16 -42.44 -40.63
CA TRP A 157 4.19 -43.44 -41.04
C TRP A 157 3.10 -42.94 -42.01
N VAL A 158 3.08 -41.67 -42.41
CA VAL A 158 2.10 -41.15 -43.39
C VAL A 158 2.51 -41.45 -44.84
N ASN A 159 2.89 -42.70 -45.14
CA ASN A 159 3.03 -43.18 -46.52
C ASN A 159 2.26 -44.47 -46.82
N TYR A 160 1.37 -44.90 -45.93
CA TYR A 160 0.49 -46.02 -46.21
C TYR A 160 -0.91 -45.72 -45.69
N SER A 161 -1.79 -45.25 -46.56
CA SER A 161 -3.21 -45.66 -46.63
C SER A 161 -3.98 -44.76 -47.61
N GLY A 162 -3.75 -44.99 -48.91
CA GLY A 162 -4.84 -44.80 -49.85
C GLY A 162 -5.84 -45.94 -49.66
N LEU A 163 -6.94 -45.72 -48.96
CA LEU A 163 -8.19 -46.46 -49.10
C LEU A 163 -9.30 -45.79 -48.27
N HIS A 164 -10.09 -44.98 -48.97
CA HIS A 164 -11.52 -44.75 -48.78
C HIS A 164 -12.06 -44.71 -47.33
N GLN A 165 -12.30 -43.50 -46.82
CA GLN A 165 -13.28 -43.28 -45.75
C GLN A 165 -14.44 -42.42 -46.27
N PRO A 166 -15.69 -42.90 -46.23
CA PRO A 166 -16.85 -42.14 -46.66
C PRO A 166 -17.19 -41.04 -45.63
N HIS A 167 -17.45 -39.84 -46.17
CA HIS A 167 -18.00 -38.67 -45.50
C HIS A 167 -19.25 -39.01 -44.66
N PRO A 168 -19.28 -38.77 -43.34
CA PRO A 168 -20.53 -38.60 -42.62
C PRO A 168 -21.05 -37.17 -42.82
N GLN A 169 -22.33 -37.10 -43.20
CA GLN A 169 -23.08 -35.91 -43.56
C GLN A 169 -23.13 -34.86 -42.44
N SER A 170 -23.09 -33.61 -42.87
CA SER A 170 -23.41 -32.40 -42.13
C SER A 170 -24.80 -32.49 -41.48
N MET A 171 -24.85 -32.65 -40.15
CA MET A 171 -26.04 -32.31 -39.37
C MET A 171 -25.99 -30.81 -39.06
N GLN A 172 -26.79 -30.02 -39.78
CA GLN A 172 -27.10 -28.64 -39.42
C GLN A 172 -27.88 -28.63 -38.10
N PRO A 173 -27.46 -27.89 -37.06
CA PRO A 173 -28.33 -27.63 -35.92
C PRO A 173 -29.39 -26.59 -36.28
N ALA A 174 -30.61 -26.91 -35.89
CA ALA A 174 -31.84 -26.17 -36.11
C ALA A 174 -31.78 -24.74 -35.54
N ALA A 175 -32.46 -23.85 -36.25
CA ALA A 175 -32.75 -22.48 -35.85
C ALA A 175 -33.44 -22.43 -34.47
N PHE A 176 -32.88 -21.65 -33.55
CA PHE A 176 -33.54 -21.28 -32.30
C PHE A 176 -34.52 -20.13 -32.56
N PRO A 177 -35.77 -20.21 -32.05
CA PRO A 177 -36.73 -19.13 -32.14
C PRO A 177 -36.34 -17.96 -31.23
N SER A 178 -36.53 -16.77 -31.78
CA SER A 178 -36.38 -15.46 -31.17
C SER A 178 -37.16 -15.34 -29.86
N GLN A 179 -36.49 -14.99 -28.76
CA GLN A 179 -37.16 -14.48 -27.56
C GLN A 179 -37.44 -12.98 -27.66
N PRO A 180 -38.56 -12.49 -27.08
CA PRO A 180 -38.97 -11.09 -27.09
C PRO A 180 -38.20 -10.21 -26.07
N PRO A 181 -38.23 -8.87 -26.24
CA PRO A 181 -37.48 -7.94 -25.41
C PRO A 181 -38.23 -7.67 -24.10
N HIS A 182 -37.71 -8.14 -22.97
CA HIS A 182 -38.19 -7.74 -21.66
C HIS A 182 -37.27 -6.69 -21.02
N GLY A 183 -37.79 -5.46 -20.98
CA GLY A 183 -37.71 -4.52 -19.86
C GLY A 183 -36.33 -4.25 -19.26
N GLN A 184 -35.65 -3.22 -19.77
CA GLN A 184 -34.69 -2.49 -18.94
C GLN A 184 -35.44 -1.71 -17.85
N PRO A 185 -35.06 -1.82 -16.56
CA PRO A 185 -35.46 -0.83 -15.58
C PRO A 185 -34.70 0.49 -15.83
N PRO A 186 -35.31 1.66 -15.55
CA PRO A 186 -34.67 2.95 -15.79
C PRO A 186 -33.47 3.12 -14.85
N LEU A 187 -32.29 3.19 -15.46
CA LEU A 187 -31.05 3.66 -14.86
C LEU A 187 -31.05 5.20 -14.85
N ASP A 188 -31.97 5.80 -14.09
CA ASP A 188 -31.99 7.25 -13.83
C ASP A 188 -32.04 7.53 -12.33
N ARG A 189 -30.88 7.31 -11.72
CA ARG A 189 -30.41 7.78 -10.42
C ARG A 189 -28.97 7.29 -10.47
N TRP A 190 -27.94 8.09 -10.70
CA TRP A 190 -27.45 9.18 -9.86
C TRP A 190 -26.65 10.15 -10.75
N ALA A 191 -27.33 11.02 -11.50
CA ALA A 191 -26.73 12.24 -12.02
C ALA A 191 -27.05 13.37 -11.04
N ASN A 192 -26.22 13.51 -10.00
CA ASN A 192 -26.36 14.61 -9.07
C ASN A 192 -25.64 15.86 -9.63
N SER A 193 -26.48 16.74 -10.18
CA SER A 193 -26.53 18.19 -9.91
C SER A 193 -25.28 19.04 -10.14
N SER A 194 -25.12 19.47 -11.40
CA SER A 194 -24.72 20.85 -11.73
C SER A 194 -25.95 21.59 -12.27
N GLY A 195 -26.92 21.84 -11.39
CA GLY A 195 -28.18 22.48 -11.73
C GLY A 195 -28.50 23.55 -10.69
N VAL A 196 -28.17 24.79 -11.02
CA VAL A 196 -28.58 26.00 -10.30
C VAL A 196 -30.11 26.10 -10.41
N GLN A 197 -30.83 25.57 -9.42
CA GLN A 197 -32.23 25.95 -9.19
C GLN A 197 -32.25 27.07 -8.16
N HIS A 198 -32.76 28.22 -8.57
CA HIS A 198 -33.07 29.35 -7.70
C HIS A 198 -34.11 28.91 -6.66
N GLN A 199 -33.68 28.80 -5.41
CA GLN A 199 -34.56 28.71 -4.25
C GLN A 199 -35.18 30.10 -3.99
N PRO A 200 -36.50 30.23 -3.79
CA PRO A 200 -37.07 31.46 -3.28
C PRO A 200 -36.58 31.70 -1.85
N CYS A 201 -36.13 32.94 -1.60
CA CYS A 201 -35.61 33.41 -0.32
C CYS A 201 -36.51 33.02 0.86
N GLN A 202 -36.10 32.00 1.61
CA GLN A 202 -36.59 31.80 2.97
C GLN A 202 -35.81 32.72 3.89
N GLN A 203 -36.54 33.47 4.70
CA GLN A 203 -35.99 34.40 5.69
C GLN A 203 -34.97 33.71 6.62
N PRO A 204 -33.91 34.43 7.03
CA PRO A 204 -32.95 33.91 7.98
C PRO A 204 -33.66 33.66 9.32
N GLN A 205 -33.77 32.40 9.73
CA GLN A 205 -34.08 32.08 11.11
C GLN A 205 -32.91 32.53 11.98
N SER A 206 -33.22 33.41 12.92
CA SER A 206 -32.31 33.95 13.92
C SER A 206 -31.55 32.82 14.61
N LEU A 207 -30.25 32.72 14.34
CA LEU A 207 -29.31 31.91 15.09
C LEU A 207 -29.25 32.44 16.53
N HIS A 208 -30.04 31.86 17.42
CA HIS A 208 -29.87 32.07 18.84
C HIS A 208 -28.49 31.50 19.25
N PRO A 209 -27.63 32.29 19.91
CA PRO A 209 -26.38 31.75 20.45
C PRO A 209 -26.71 30.63 21.45
N PRO A 210 -25.92 29.54 21.46
CA PRO A 210 -26.13 28.45 22.40
C PRO A 210 -26.12 29.01 23.82
N GLN A 211 -27.13 28.64 24.62
CA GLN A 211 -27.21 29.11 26.00
C GLN A 211 -25.93 28.69 26.76
N PRO A 212 -25.36 29.57 27.61
CA PRO A 212 -24.11 29.32 28.34
C PRO A 212 -24.09 27.98 29.08
N SER A 213 -25.26 27.53 29.56
CA SER A 213 -25.44 26.27 30.27
C SER A 213 -25.11 25.03 29.42
N GLN A 214 -25.36 25.07 28.11
CA GLN A 214 -25.01 23.95 27.22
C GLN A 214 -23.52 23.88 26.91
N MET A 215 -22.84 25.03 26.78
CA MET A 215 -21.39 25.05 26.61
C MET A 215 -20.66 24.58 27.86
N GLN A 216 -21.16 24.93 29.05
CA GLN A 216 -20.56 24.47 30.31
C GLN A 216 -20.69 22.94 30.47
N HIS A 217 -21.82 22.36 30.09
CA HIS A 217 -22.02 20.91 30.14
C HIS A 217 -21.14 20.17 29.12
N GLN A 218 -21.01 20.70 27.90
CA GLN A 218 -20.14 20.12 26.88
C GLN A 218 -18.65 20.18 27.29
N HIS A 219 -18.22 21.28 27.90
CA HIS A 219 -16.85 21.44 28.39
C HIS A 219 -16.56 20.49 29.57
N GLN A 220 -17.51 20.35 30.51
CA GLN A 220 -17.36 19.44 31.65
C GLN A 220 -17.28 17.97 31.20
N HIS A 221 -18.06 17.57 30.20
CA HIS A 221 -18.02 16.22 29.65
C HIS A 221 -16.70 15.92 28.92
N GLN A 222 -16.19 16.89 28.17
CA GLN A 222 -14.89 16.75 27.48
C GLN A 222 -13.73 16.61 28.48
N HIS A 223 -13.78 17.35 29.60
CA HIS A 223 -12.75 17.29 30.62
C HIS A 223 -12.75 15.96 31.38
N GLN A 224 -13.94 15.40 31.65
CA GLN A 224 -14.11 14.11 32.31
C GLN A 224 -13.56 12.96 31.46
N HIS A 225 -13.80 13.02 30.14
CA HIS A 225 -13.32 12.00 29.21
C HIS A 225 -11.79 12.00 29.08
N GLN A 226 -11.16 13.19 29.14
CA GLN A 226 -9.71 13.34 29.09
C GLN A 226 -9.02 12.77 30.34
N HIS A 227 -9.61 12.98 31.53
CA HIS A 227 -9.12 12.40 32.77
C HIS A 227 -9.19 10.86 32.79
N GLN A 228 -10.26 10.29 32.23
CA GLN A 228 -10.43 8.84 32.19
C GLN A 228 -9.37 8.16 31.30
N HIS A 229 -9.02 8.78 30.16
CA HIS A 229 -7.96 8.30 29.29
C HIS A 229 -6.57 8.35 29.95
N GLN A 230 -6.30 9.40 30.74
CA GLN A 230 -5.01 9.56 31.41
C GLN A 230 -4.81 8.49 32.51
N HIS A 231 -5.86 8.15 33.25
CA HIS A 231 -5.81 7.08 34.26
C HIS A 231 -5.59 5.69 33.66
N GLN A 232 -6.19 5.41 32.50
CA GLN A 232 -6.05 4.11 31.83
C GLN A 232 -4.60 3.88 31.34
N HIS A 233 -3.94 4.94 30.85
CA HIS A 233 -2.53 4.87 30.47
C HIS A 233 -1.59 4.69 31.67
N GLN A 234 -1.94 5.22 32.84
CA GLN A 234 -1.11 5.08 34.03
C GLN A 234 -1.19 3.69 34.65
N GLN A 235 -2.35 3.02 34.57
CA GLN A 235 -2.48 1.63 35.03
C GLN A 235 -1.73 0.63 34.14
N GLN A 236 -1.66 0.85 32.82
CA GLN A 236 -0.89 -0.04 31.94
C GLN A 236 0.62 0.01 32.21
N GLN A 237 1.15 1.13 32.69
CA GLN A 237 2.57 1.25 33.01
C GLN A 237 2.97 0.54 34.32
N GLN A 238 2.01 0.25 35.21
CA GLN A 238 2.30 -0.43 36.48
C GLN A 238 2.21 -1.96 36.40
N ALA A 239 1.87 -2.53 35.24
CA ALA A 239 1.61 -3.97 35.08
C ALA A 239 2.77 -4.81 34.54
N HIS A 240 4.02 -4.32 34.60
CA HIS A 240 5.21 -5.13 34.26
C HIS A 240 5.95 -5.58 35.52
N PRO A 241 5.67 -6.77 36.08
CA PRO A 241 6.55 -7.39 37.05
C PRO A 241 7.82 -7.88 36.33
N ALA A 242 8.97 -7.38 36.80
CA ALA A 242 10.28 -7.93 36.47
C ALA A 242 10.47 -9.30 37.17
N GLY A 243 10.77 -10.33 36.40
CA GLY A 243 11.14 -11.68 36.84
C GLY A 243 10.86 -12.68 35.72
N PHE A 244 11.72 -13.61 35.31
CA PHE A 244 12.88 -14.25 35.93
C PHE A 244 13.68 -15.00 34.82
N PRO A 245 14.77 -15.74 35.14
CA PRO A 245 15.92 -15.96 34.25
C PRO A 245 15.96 -17.38 33.67
N THR A 246 17.08 -17.71 33.00
CA THR A 246 17.86 -18.98 33.05
C THR A 246 18.22 -19.49 31.64
N ALA A 247 19.52 -19.56 31.33
CA ALA A 247 20.16 -20.69 30.62
C ALA A 247 21.70 -20.53 30.55
N TYR A 248 22.38 -21.23 31.45
CA TYR A 248 23.63 -22.00 31.33
C TYR A 248 24.72 -21.69 30.28
N SER A 249 25.96 -21.44 30.76
CA SER A 249 27.20 -22.28 30.62
C SER A 249 28.50 -21.43 30.64
N PRO A 250 29.71 -22.00 30.79
CA PRO A 250 30.28 -22.59 32.00
C PRO A 250 31.57 -21.87 32.51
N ALA A 251 31.90 -22.17 33.78
CA ALA A 251 33.15 -22.01 34.55
C ALA A 251 34.34 -21.15 34.04
N PRO A 252 34.85 -20.27 34.93
CA PRO A 252 36.28 -20.12 35.18
C PRO A 252 36.66 -20.52 36.62
N PRO A 253 37.95 -20.82 36.89
CA PRO A 253 38.38 -21.43 38.14
C PRO A 253 38.51 -20.44 39.31
N ALA A 254 38.44 -21.07 40.49
CA ALA A 254 38.62 -20.62 41.87
C ALA A 254 39.53 -19.40 42.12
N LEU A 255 39.10 -18.53 43.05
CA LEU A 255 39.66 -18.29 44.40
C LEU A 255 39.13 -16.95 44.94
N ASP A 256 38.37 -16.99 46.05
CA ASP A 256 38.69 -16.37 47.36
C ASP A 256 37.40 -16.28 48.23
N PRO A 257 37.41 -16.74 49.49
CA PRO A 257 36.28 -16.61 50.41
C PRO A 257 36.54 -15.49 51.43
N ASN A 258 35.97 -14.30 51.21
CA ASN A 258 35.84 -13.36 52.31
C ASN A 258 34.75 -12.30 52.08
N SER A 259 34.14 -11.87 53.19
CA SER A 259 33.19 -10.75 53.34
C SER A 259 31.69 -11.06 53.27
N SER A 260 31.25 -11.65 54.38
CA SER A 260 30.17 -11.20 55.26
C SER A 260 29.40 -9.90 54.93
N ALA A 261 28.09 -10.01 55.20
CA ALA A 261 27.23 -9.07 55.93
C ALA A 261 26.42 -8.01 55.14
N SER A 262 25.10 -8.27 55.17
CA SER A 262 24.05 -7.40 55.73
C SER A 262 23.83 -6.00 55.15
N GLY A 263 22.58 -5.75 54.74
CA GLY A 263 21.83 -4.65 55.33
C GLY A 263 20.91 -3.81 54.43
N VAL A 264 19.61 -3.97 54.66
CA VAL A 264 18.63 -2.91 54.99
C VAL A 264 18.36 -1.75 54.00
N HIS A 265 17.11 -1.77 53.50
CA HIS A 265 16.12 -0.68 53.33
C HIS A 265 16.51 0.79 52.99
N GLN A 266 15.65 1.33 52.10
CA GLN A 266 14.90 2.59 52.18
C GLN A 266 15.36 3.83 51.39
N ALA A 267 14.32 4.44 50.78
CA ALA A 267 14.13 5.83 50.39
C ALA A 267 14.89 6.34 49.16
N TYR A 268 14.16 6.82 48.14
CA TYR A 268 13.94 8.27 47.98
C TYR A 268 12.74 8.53 47.07
N GLN A 269 11.88 9.41 47.60
CA GLN A 269 10.72 10.05 47.01
C GLN A 269 11.18 11.43 46.48
N GLN A 270 10.41 12.02 45.55
CA GLN A 270 10.44 13.41 45.07
C GLN A 270 11.47 13.82 44.00
N GLN A 271 10.95 14.15 42.81
CA GLN A 271 11.33 15.31 42.00
C GLN A 271 10.06 15.71 41.20
N GLN A 272 9.26 16.63 41.72
CA GLN A 272 9.29 18.09 41.48
C GLN A 272 9.07 18.51 40.02
N SER A 273 7.84 18.96 39.79
CA SER A 273 7.36 19.69 38.61
C SER A 273 8.07 21.03 38.48
N LEU A 274 8.67 21.29 37.31
CA LEU A 274 9.17 22.61 36.94
C LEU A 274 8.34 23.15 35.77
N HIS A 275 7.83 24.36 35.99
CA HIS A 275 7.11 25.20 35.03
C HIS A 275 7.95 25.53 33.79
N PRO A 276 7.35 25.64 32.60
CA PRO A 276 8.02 26.26 31.46
C PRO A 276 7.90 27.79 31.52
N THR A 277 9.04 28.44 31.74
CA THR A 277 9.23 29.88 31.51
C THR A 277 9.32 30.17 30.02
N LYS A 278 8.45 31.09 29.57
CA LYS A 278 8.38 31.71 28.26
C LYS A 278 9.65 32.52 27.95
N PRO A 279 10.40 32.24 26.87
CA PRO A 279 11.42 33.16 26.39
C PRO A 279 10.79 34.25 25.51
N ALA A 280 11.22 35.48 25.78
CA ALA A 280 10.89 36.68 25.04
C ALA A 280 11.43 36.65 23.60
N GLN A 281 10.64 37.20 22.68
CA GLN A 281 11.07 37.56 21.33
C GLN A 281 12.08 38.72 21.38
N PRO A 282 13.14 38.68 20.55
CA PRO A 282 13.78 39.90 20.09
C PRO A 282 13.57 40.12 18.58
N ALA A 283 13.13 41.34 18.31
CA ALA A 283 13.63 42.27 17.30
C ALA A 283 13.66 41.86 15.81
N ALA A 284 12.95 42.70 15.07
CA ALA A 284 13.03 42.95 13.64
C ALA A 284 14.46 43.07 13.11
N PHE A 285 14.69 42.49 11.93
CA PHE A 285 15.77 42.86 11.02
C PHE A 285 15.19 43.38 9.70
N PRO A 286 15.90 44.31 9.03
CA PRO A 286 15.38 45.12 7.95
C PRO A 286 15.43 44.42 6.58
N ALA A 287 14.69 45.02 5.65
CA ALA A 287 14.60 44.67 4.24
C ALA A 287 15.95 44.67 3.52
N GLU A 288 16.16 43.66 2.68
CA GLU A 288 17.15 43.67 1.59
C GLU A 288 16.47 43.50 0.21
N PRO A 289 17.09 44.00 -0.87
CA PRO A 289 16.46 44.32 -2.15
C PRO A 289 16.43 43.15 -3.15
N PRO A 290 15.71 43.29 -4.29
CA PRO A 290 15.54 42.22 -5.27
C PRO A 290 16.79 42.04 -6.13
N SER A 291 17.34 40.83 -6.16
CA SER A 291 18.43 40.45 -7.07
C SER A 291 17.91 39.52 -8.18
N ALA A 292 17.93 40.07 -9.39
CA ALA A 292 18.17 39.48 -10.70
C ALA A 292 17.65 38.06 -11.01
N GLN A 293 16.69 38.02 -11.95
CA GLN A 293 16.43 36.85 -12.80
C GLN A 293 17.63 36.62 -13.75
N PRO A 294 18.07 35.37 -13.96
CA PRO A 294 18.78 35.00 -15.16
C PRO A 294 17.81 34.54 -16.26
N THR A 295 18.00 35.19 -17.40
CA THR A 295 17.42 35.01 -18.72
C THR A 295 17.49 33.58 -19.25
N LEU A 296 16.45 33.21 -20.00
CA LEU A 296 16.33 32.02 -20.84
C LEU A 296 17.38 31.96 -21.94
N ASP A 297 18.01 30.80 -22.13
CA ASP A 297 18.51 30.36 -23.44
C ASP A 297 17.90 28.98 -23.76
N PRO A 298 16.98 28.88 -24.74
CA PRO A 298 16.71 27.63 -25.44
C PRO A 298 17.73 27.45 -26.57
N TRP A 299 17.84 26.24 -27.13
CA TRP A 299 18.72 25.82 -28.25
C TRP A 299 20.04 25.13 -27.85
N ALA A 300 19.97 23.80 -27.69
CA ALA A 300 20.96 22.89 -28.26
C ALA A 300 20.35 21.48 -28.39
N ILE A 301 19.70 21.26 -29.54
CA ILE A 301 19.35 19.95 -30.06
C ILE A 301 20.66 19.34 -30.58
N SER A 302 21.11 18.24 -29.99
CA SER A 302 22.08 17.34 -30.62
C SER A 302 21.55 15.92 -30.53
N ALA A 303 21.06 15.45 -31.68
CA ALA A 303 20.69 14.08 -31.93
C ALA A 303 21.95 13.19 -31.91
N GLY A 304 22.07 12.37 -30.87
CA GLY A 304 23.04 11.28 -30.80
C GLY A 304 22.43 10.01 -31.40
N VAL A 305 23.05 9.53 -32.49
CA VAL A 305 22.75 8.27 -33.18
C VAL A 305 22.95 7.09 -32.21
N PRO A 306 21.97 6.20 -32.00
CA PRO A 306 22.20 4.98 -31.22
C PRO A 306 22.99 3.95 -32.04
N GLN A 307 24.14 3.54 -31.51
CA GLN A 307 24.91 2.37 -31.92
C GLN A 307 24.09 1.09 -31.69
N PRO A 308 24.16 0.09 -32.60
CA PRO A 308 23.52 -1.20 -32.38
C PRO A 308 24.27 -2.00 -31.31
N TYR A 309 23.62 -2.22 -30.16
CA TYR A 309 24.11 -3.15 -29.16
C TYR A 309 23.98 -4.59 -29.67
N HIS A 310 25.11 -5.30 -29.63
CA HIS A 310 25.17 -6.74 -29.83
C HIS A 310 24.26 -7.48 -28.85
N GLN A 311 23.36 -8.28 -29.40
CA GLN A 311 22.48 -9.19 -28.68
C GLN A 311 23.31 -10.38 -28.14
N PRO A 312 23.40 -10.61 -26.82
CA PRO A 312 24.03 -11.82 -26.31
C PRO A 312 23.17 -13.04 -26.63
N GLN A 313 23.80 -14.08 -27.18
CA GLN A 313 23.17 -15.38 -27.41
C GLN A 313 22.61 -15.93 -26.09
N SER A 314 21.29 -16.04 -26.03
CA SER A 314 20.58 -16.70 -24.94
C SER A 314 20.96 -18.18 -24.90
N LEU A 315 21.58 -18.60 -23.80
CA LEU A 315 21.80 -19.99 -23.45
C LEU A 315 20.44 -20.69 -23.36
N GLN A 316 20.21 -21.67 -24.24
CA GLN A 316 19.05 -22.56 -24.15
C GLN A 316 19.04 -23.27 -22.79
N PRO A 317 17.93 -23.25 -22.03
CA PRO A 317 17.80 -24.07 -20.84
C PRO A 317 17.85 -25.55 -21.25
N GLN A 318 18.80 -26.30 -20.70
CA GLN A 318 18.83 -27.76 -20.84
C GLN A 318 17.52 -28.34 -20.27
N GLN A 319 16.81 -29.11 -21.10
CA GLN A 319 15.67 -29.88 -20.63
C GLN A 319 16.13 -30.87 -19.54
N PRO A 320 15.40 -30.99 -18.42
CA PRO A 320 15.68 -32.02 -17.43
C PRO A 320 15.47 -33.40 -18.07
N GLN A 321 16.51 -34.24 -18.02
CA GLN A 321 16.41 -35.65 -18.39
C GLN A 321 15.34 -36.30 -17.51
N GLN A 322 14.26 -36.79 -18.14
CA GLN A 322 13.29 -37.63 -17.46
C GLN A 322 13.95 -38.97 -17.12
N LEU A 323 14.06 -39.26 -15.83
CA LEU A 323 14.39 -40.60 -15.36
C LEU A 323 13.26 -41.55 -15.75
N PRO A 324 13.57 -42.76 -16.25
CA PRO A 324 12.56 -43.75 -16.58
C PRO A 324 11.79 -44.14 -15.31
N PRO A 325 10.49 -44.40 -15.42
CA PRO A 325 9.66 -44.75 -14.29
C PRO A 325 10.09 -46.10 -13.67
N PRO A 326 9.89 -46.28 -12.36
CA PRO A 326 10.49 -47.35 -11.55
C PRO A 326 9.98 -48.77 -11.87
N TRP A 327 9.08 -48.93 -12.84
CA TRP A 327 8.57 -50.23 -13.28
C TRP A 327 9.31 -50.79 -14.52
N GLN A 328 10.36 -50.12 -14.99
CA GLN A 328 11.26 -50.62 -16.04
C GLN A 328 12.61 -51.17 -15.53
N GLN A 329 12.72 -51.49 -14.23
CA GLN A 329 13.87 -52.20 -13.66
C GLN A 329 13.47 -53.60 -13.20
#